data_AF-A0A832SVJ9-F1
#
_entry.id   AF-A0A832SVJ9-F1
#
_cell.length_a   1.000
_cell.length_b   1.000
_cell.length_c   1.000
_cell.angle_alpha   90.00
_cell.angle_beta   90.00
_cell.angle_gamma   90.00
#
_symmetry.space_group_name_H-M   'P 1'
#
loop_
_entity.id
_entity.type
_entity.pdbx_description
1 polymer ?
#
loop_
_entity_poly.entity_id
_entity_poly.type
_entity_poly.pdbx_seq_one_letter_code
_entity_poly.pdbx_strand_id
1 'polypeptide(L)'
;MRGKITKINENGLGVLGNILVPFAYPGDEVEVTETRERFGKIIARDFKLMTPSPLRIPGKCSHFGKCGGCLWQGLRYREQLKLKEEIFKRITGIEAEIKGSPRIWYFRNISNFIITVNGIGFKEFGMPKTVVNIRECPIFSERTPKYLKALKDFLRESNLKPWNWREGDVHYLQVREGKFTGEVMVNIIAHVPLNYREALMEAFNFADSIYWSLKADKKDDPRGFPTLVLGNEVIREKVEGITYLIHPSVFFQTNSYALPLLLKSVEKFCEGSKVLDLYSGIGTLSLYLAKRGFEVTGVEVNGTSVEMAKRSAEINSINATFIQGKAEDAELEGYETLIVDPPRKGLKEFSRRIVKKGPNTLIYVSCNPLRFILDYRNYLSEAYKVDDALLIDMFPHTPHIEAVIKLVRR
;
A
#
# COMPACT_ATOMS: atom_id res chain seq x y z
N MET A 1 -25.54 23.39 3.42
CA MET A 1 -24.70 24.43 2.78
C MET A 1 -24.52 24.08 1.31
N ARG A 2 -24.78 25.01 0.39
CA ARG A 2 -24.62 24.79 -1.06
C ARG A 2 -23.45 25.60 -1.61
N GLY A 3 -22.70 25.02 -2.53
CA GLY A 3 -21.70 25.75 -3.29
C GLY A 3 -20.77 24.85 -4.11
N LYS A 4 -19.77 25.46 -4.71
CA LYS A 4 -18.83 24.79 -5.63
C LYS A 4 -17.59 24.31 -4.87
N ILE A 5 -17.17 23.08 -5.15
CA ILE A 5 -15.90 22.54 -4.72
C ILE A 5 -14.78 23.24 -5.48
N THR A 6 -13.87 23.87 -4.74
CA THR A 6 -12.80 24.70 -5.32
C THR A 6 -11.49 23.96 -5.48
N LYS A 7 -11.18 23.05 -4.55
CA LYS A 7 -9.91 22.30 -4.50
C LYS A 7 -10.08 20.98 -3.75
N ILE A 8 -9.01 20.18 -3.78
CA ILE A 8 -8.87 18.98 -2.95
C ILE A 8 -7.79 19.21 -1.89
N ASN A 9 -8.03 18.77 -0.66
CA ASN A 9 -7.07 18.85 0.44
C ASN A 9 -5.99 17.74 0.36
N GLU A 10 -5.06 17.74 1.32
CA GLU A 10 -3.98 16.76 1.44
C GLU A 10 -4.43 15.31 1.65
N ASN A 11 -5.68 15.09 2.07
CA ASN A 11 -6.26 13.76 2.29
C ASN A 11 -7.17 13.31 1.14
N GLY A 12 -7.21 14.06 0.03
CA GLY A 12 -8.02 13.71 -1.13
C GLY A 12 -9.50 14.05 -1.04
N LEU A 13 -9.90 14.93 -0.11
CA LEU A 13 -11.29 15.36 0.07
C LEU A 13 -11.53 16.72 -0.59
N GLY A 14 -12.68 16.89 -1.26
CA GLY A 14 -13.10 18.16 -1.83
C GLY A 14 -13.32 19.21 -0.73
N VAL A 15 -13.11 20.48 -1.05
CA VAL A 15 -13.23 21.59 -0.09
C VAL A 15 -14.36 22.54 -0.49
N LEU A 16 -15.36 22.68 0.38
CA LEU A 16 -16.45 23.67 0.31
C LEU A 16 -16.37 24.58 1.54
N GLY A 17 -15.80 25.79 1.38
CA GLY A 17 -15.53 26.66 2.54
C GLY A 17 -14.59 25.96 3.53
N ASN A 18 -15.07 25.70 4.75
CA ASN A 18 -14.39 24.92 5.79
C ASN A 18 -14.83 23.45 5.88
N ILE A 19 -15.76 23.00 5.03
CA ILE A 19 -16.30 21.64 5.01
C ILE A 19 -15.51 20.78 4.02
N LEU A 20 -15.08 19.60 4.47
CA LEU A 20 -14.46 18.59 3.64
C LEU A 20 -15.53 17.62 3.10
N VAL A 21 -15.61 17.47 1.79
CA VAL A 21 -16.63 16.68 1.11
C VAL A 21 -15.99 15.46 0.43
N PRO A 22 -16.16 14.25 0.97
CA PRO A 22 -15.67 13.02 0.36
C PRO A 22 -16.32 12.78 -1.00
N PHE A 23 -15.61 12.14 -1.94
CA PHE A 23 -16.13 11.81 -3.29
C PHE A 23 -16.60 13.00 -4.14
N ALA A 24 -16.31 14.24 -3.72
CA ALA A 24 -16.56 15.45 -4.48
C ALA A 24 -15.25 16.07 -4.96
N TYR A 25 -15.30 16.68 -6.14
CA TYR A 25 -14.11 17.09 -6.88
C TYR A 25 -14.19 18.54 -7.35
N PRO A 26 -13.05 19.20 -7.65
CA PRO A 26 -13.05 20.56 -8.17
C PRO A 26 -13.99 20.70 -9.36
N GLY A 27 -14.85 21.72 -9.29
CA GLY A 27 -15.90 21.94 -10.28
C GLY A 27 -17.28 21.40 -9.91
N ASP A 28 -17.38 20.44 -8.99
CA ASP A 28 -18.68 19.93 -8.51
C ASP A 28 -19.43 21.04 -7.77
N GLU A 29 -20.73 21.18 -8.04
CA GLU A 29 -21.63 21.94 -7.20
C GLU A 29 -22.40 20.97 -6.30
N VAL A 30 -22.30 21.15 -4.99
CA VAL A 30 -22.88 20.24 -4.00
C VAL A 30 -23.73 21.00 -2.99
N GLU A 31 -24.73 20.31 -2.45
CA GLU A 31 -25.49 20.71 -1.29
C GLU A 31 -25.21 19.74 -0.14
N VAL A 32 -24.43 20.17 0.85
CA VAL A 32 -24.16 19.39 2.06
C VAL A 32 -25.37 19.45 3.00
N THR A 33 -25.91 18.29 3.32
CA THR A 33 -27.12 18.07 4.13
C THR A 33 -26.78 17.69 5.57
N GLU A 34 -25.75 16.88 5.78
CA GLU A 34 -25.30 16.45 7.11
C GLU A 34 -23.78 16.56 7.22
N THR A 35 -23.30 17.09 8.33
CA THR A 35 -21.87 17.17 8.66
C THR A 35 -21.56 16.46 9.96
N ARG A 36 -20.29 16.12 10.15
CA ARG A 36 -19.74 15.65 11.42
C ARG A 36 -18.39 16.31 11.69
N GLU A 37 -18.04 16.42 12.95
CA GLU A 37 -16.70 16.83 13.34
C GLU A 37 -15.81 15.62 13.59
N ARG A 38 -14.57 15.66 13.10
CA ARG A 38 -13.57 14.64 13.36
C ARG A 38 -12.18 15.25 13.35
N PHE A 39 -11.43 15.10 14.45
CA PHE A 39 -10.09 15.67 14.63
C PHE A 39 -10.04 17.18 14.33
N GLY A 40 -11.04 17.94 14.81
CA GLY A 40 -11.16 19.39 14.58
C GLY A 40 -11.47 19.79 13.14
N LYS A 41 -11.87 18.84 12.27
CA LYS A 41 -12.27 19.10 10.88
C LYS A 41 -13.75 18.79 10.69
N ILE A 42 -14.47 19.65 9.96
CA ILE A 42 -15.86 19.43 9.57
C ILE A 42 -15.87 18.62 8.28
N ILE A 43 -16.49 17.44 8.31
CA ILE A 43 -16.58 16.52 7.17
C ILE A 43 -18.05 16.30 6.83
N ALA A 44 -18.41 16.46 5.56
CA ALA A 44 -19.72 16.09 5.06
C ALA A 44 -19.93 14.58 5.25
N ARG A 45 -21.04 14.22 5.90
CA ARG A 45 -21.51 12.85 6.02
C ARG A 45 -22.46 12.50 4.88
N ASP A 46 -23.28 13.48 4.48
CA ASP A 46 -24.18 13.36 3.34
C ASP A 46 -24.20 14.68 2.54
N PHE A 47 -24.35 14.54 1.23
CA PHE A 47 -24.47 15.66 0.31
C PHE A 47 -25.17 15.25 -0.99
N LYS A 48 -25.86 16.19 -1.61
CA LYS A 48 -26.41 16.04 -2.95
C LYS A 48 -25.47 16.67 -3.98
N LEU A 49 -25.22 15.96 -5.07
CA LEU A 49 -24.53 16.53 -6.23
C LEU A 49 -25.56 17.24 -7.11
N MET A 50 -25.45 18.56 -7.20
CA MET A 50 -26.37 19.40 -7.97
C MET A 50 -25.91 19.49 -9.42
N THR A 51 -24.63 19.81 -9.63
CA THR A 51 -24.02 19.95 -10.95
C THR A 51 -22.68 19.21 -10.95
N PRO A 52 -22.51 18.16 -11.77
CA PRO A 52 -21.24 17.43 -11.85
C PRO A 52 -20.15 18.25 -12.53
N SER A 53 -18.93 18.17 -12.01
CA SER A 53 -17.73 18.69 -12.68
C SER A 53 -17.53 18.00 -14.04
N PRO A 54 -17.07 18.71 -15.08
CA PRO A 54 -16.71 18.10 -16.36
C PRO A 54 -15.54 17.11 -16.26
N LEU A 55 -14.81 17.13 -15.14
CA LEU A 55 -13.73 16.20 -14.82
C LEU A 55 -14.23 14.82 -14.40
N ARG A 56 -15.54 14.68 -14.14
CA ARG A 56 -16.13 13.42 -13.67
C ARG A 56 -16.20 12.36 -14.76
N ILE A 57 -16.20 11.12 -14.28
CA ILE A 57 -16.66 9.92 -14.99
C ILE A 57 -17.52 9.10 -14.03
N PRO A 58 -18.39 8.21 -14.55
CA PRO A 58 -19.00 7.18 -13.71
C PRO A 58 -17.93 6.29 -13.08
N GLY A 59 -18.05 6.02 -11.78
CA GLY A 59 -17.20 5.05 -11.10
C GLY A 59 -17.51 3.63 -11.57
N LYS A 60 -16.48 2.81 -11.82
CA LYS A 60 -16.65 1.43 -12.28
C LYS A 60 -17.24 0.49 -11.22
N CYS A 61 -16.90 0.72 -9.94
CA CYS A 61 -17.31 -0.16 -8.84
C CYS A 61 -18.72 0.18 -8.37
N SER A 62 -19.59 -0.84 -8.27
CA SER A 62 -20.96 -0.68 -7.73
C SER A 62 -21.01 -0.21 -6.26
N HIS A 63 -19.88 -0.28 -5.55
CA HIS A 63 -19.75 0.11 -4.14
C HIS A 63 -19.09 1.50 -3.95
N PHE A 64 -18.74 2.18 -5.05
CA PHE A 64 -18.17 3.52 -5.02
C PHE A 64 -19.13 4.53 -4.37
N GLY A 65 -18.58 5.52 -3.67
CA GLY A 65 -19.34 6.48 -2.86
C GLY A 65 -19.67 6.02 -1.44
N LYS A 66 -19.49 4.73 -1.13
CA LYS A 66 -19.63 4.18 0.24
C LYS A 66 -18.34 3.55 0.75
N CYS A 67 -17.74 2.66 -0.04
CA CYS A 67 -16.49 1.99 0.33
C CYS A 67 -15.35 3.01 0.52
N GLY A 68 -14.64 2.95 1.65
CA GLY A 68 -13.61 3.93 2.02
C GLY A 68 -12.28 3.84 1.27
N GLY A 69 -12.13 2.92 0.32
CA GLY A 69 -10.86 2.66 -0.35
C GLY A 69 -10.53 3.58 -1.54
N CYS A 70 -11.51 3.88 -2.40
CA CYS A 70 -11.24 4.50 -3.71
C CYS A 70 -11.99 5.82 -3.87
N LEU A 71 -11.49 6.89 -3.25
CA LEU A 71 -12.16 8.20 -3.22
C LEU A 71 -12.29 8.85 -4.61
N TRP A 72 -11.43 8.50 -5.56
CA TRP A 72 -11.27 9.21 -6.84
C TRP A 72 -11.68 8.39 -8.07
N GLN A 73 -12.44 7.28 -7.92
CA GLN A 73 -12.95 6.55 -9.10
C GLN A 73 -13.85 7.40 -9.99
N GLY A 74 -14.52 8.42 -9.43
CA GLY A 74 -15.36 9.33 -10.19
C GLY A 74 -14.59 10.41 -10.96
N LEU A 75 -13.25 10.40 -10.96
CA LEU A 75 -12.41 11.34 -11.71
C LEU A 75 -11.74 10.67 -12.91
N ARG A 76 -11.69 11.39 -14.03
CA ARG A 76 -10.84 11.01 -15.18
C ARG A 76 -9.41 10.78 -14.72
N TYR A 77 -8.79 9.69 -15.17
CA TYR A 77 -7.49 9.27 -14.66
C TYR A 77 -6.40 10.33 -14.82
N ARG A 78 -6.34 11.00 -15.98
CA ARG A 78 -5.40 12.11 -16.21
C ARG A 78 -5.53 13.26 -15.19
N GLU A 79 -6.75 13.51 -14.69
CA GLU A 79 -6.98 14.57 -13.70
C GLU A 79 -6.59 14.09 -12.30
N GLN A 80 -6.71 12.79 -12.01
CA GLN A 80 -6.15 12.22 -10.78
C GLN A 80 -4.64 12.46 -10.70
N LEU A 81 -3.91 12.24 -11.81
CA LEU A 81 -2.47 12.44 -11.87
C LEU A 81 -2.09 13.90 -11.58
N LYS A 82 -2.70 14.86 -12.29
CA LYS A 82 -2.49 16.29 -12.04
C LYS A 82 -2.76 16.69 -10.60
N LEU A 83 -3.85 16.18 -10.01
CA LEU A 83 -4.19 16.46 -8.61
C LEU A 83 -3.14 15.89 -7.65
N LYS A 84 -2.52 14.74 -7.94
CA LYS A 84 -1.41 14.21 -7.12
C LYS A 84 -0.18 15.09 -7.21
N GLU A 85 0.19 15.56 -8.40
CA GLU A 85 1.30 16.50 -8.60
C GLU A 85 1.06 17.81 -7.83
N GLU A 86 -0.12 18.40 -7.97
CA GLU A 86 -0.51 19.62 -7.25
C GLU A 86 -0.48 19.44 -5.73
N ILE A 87 -1.01 18.32 -5.22
CA ILE A 87 -1.00 18.01 -3.79
C ILE A 87 0.43 17.83 -3.30
N PHE A 88 1.27 17.08 -4.03
CA PHE A 88 2.68 16.88 -3.70
C PHE A 88 3.41 18.22 -3.64
N LYS A 89 3.36 19.01 -4.72
CA LYS A 89 3.98 20.34 -4.81
C LYS A 89 3.53 21.27 -3.68
N ARG A 90 2.24 21.28 -3.37
CA ARG A 90 1.70 22.11 -2.28
C ARG A 90 2.22 21.69 -0.90
N ILE A 91 2.44 20.40 -0.67
CA ILE A 91 2.93 19.87 0.61
C ILE A 91 4.45 20.09 0.75
N THR A 92 5.21 19.75 -0.29
CA THR A 92 6.67 19.67 -0.22
C THR A 92 7.36 20.93 -0.72
N GLY A 93 6.72 21.68 -1.61
CA GLY A 93 7.32 22.75 -2.41
C GLY A 93 8.13 22.24 -3.61
N ILE A 94 8.12 20.93 -3.89
CA ILE A 94 8.93 20.29 -4.93
C ILE A 94 8.06 20.02 -6.16
N GLU A 95 8.53 20.45 -7.33
CA GLU A 95 7.95 20.05 -8.62
C GLU A 95 8.52 18.69 -9.02
N ALA A 96 7.66 17.77 -9.44
CA ALA A 96 8.05 16.41 -9.80
C ALA A 96 7.08 15.86 -10.84
N GLU A 97 7.62 15.21 -11.87
CA GLU A 97 6.82 14.53 -12.90
C GLU A 97 6.14 13.28 -12.31
N ILE A 98 4.86 13.07 -12.64
CA ILE A 98 4.15 11.83 -12.31
C ILE A 98 4.09 10.81 -13.45
N LYS A 99 4.52 9.59 -13.14
CA LYS A 99 4.32 8.42 -13.99
C LYS A 99 3.04 7.69 -13.57
N GLY A 100 2.06 7.68 -14.47
CA GLY A 100 0.81 6.94 -14.29
C GLY A 100 1.01 5.43 -14.27
N SER A 101 0.13 4.73 -13.57
CA SER A 101 0.11 3.26 -13.54
C SER A 101 -0.23 2.70 -14.92
N PRO A 102 0.51 1.69 -15.41
CA PRO A 102 0.17 1.03 -16.68
C PRO A 102 -1.20 0.35 -16.66
N ARG A 103 -1.71 0.00 -15.47
CA ARG A 103 -3.01 -0.63 -15.29
C ARG A 103 -3.73 -0.04 -14.08
N ILE A 104 -4.91 0.53 -14.30
CA ILE A 104 -5.69 1.21 -13.23
C ILE A 104 -6.82 0.34 -12.64
N TRP A 105 -7.14 -0.80 -13.29
CA TRP A 105 -8.10 -1.79 -12.81
C TRP A 105 -7.45 -3.16 -12.67
N TYR A 106 -7.83 -3.93 -11.65
CA TYR A 106 -7.31 -5.27 -11.36
C TYR A 106 -5.78 -5.32 -11.17
N PHE A 107 -5.18 -4.19 -10.84
CA PHE A 107 -3.74 -4.05 -10.64
C PHE A 107 -3.30 -4.54 -9.26
N ARG A 108 -4.19 -4.45 -8.27
CA ARG A 108 -3.85 -4.68 -6.87
C ARG A 108 -3.67 -6.17 -6.62
N ASN A 109 -2.55 -6.54 -6.03
CA ASN A 109 -2.15 -7.94 -5.80
C ASN A 109 -2.46 -8.48 -4.40
N ILE A 110 -3.05 -7.66 -3.53
CA ILE A 110 -3.48 -8.07 -2.19
C ILE A 110 -4.80 -7.42 -1.79
N SER A 111 -5.69 -8.20 -1.20
CA SER A 111 -6.92 -7.72 -0.57
C SER A 111 -7.08 -8.35 0.81
N ASN A 112 -7.55 -7.56 1.78
CA ASN A 112 -7.92 -8.02 3.12
C ASN A 112 -9.41 -7.72 3.31
N PHE A 113 -10.25 -8.73 3.12
CA PHE A 113 -11.69 -8.63 3.30
C PHE A 113 -12.02 -8.81 4.78
N ILE A 114 -12.68 -7.82 5.37
CA ILE A 114 -13.18 -7.87 6.73
C ILE A 114 -14.41 -8.78 6.75
N ILE A 115 -14.43 -9.73 7.66
CA ILE A 115 -15.50 -10.71 7.83
C ILE A 115 -16.32 -10.30 9.06
N THR A 116 -17.57 -9.89 8.85
CA THR A 116 -18.46 -9.50 9.94
C THR A 116 -19.83 -10.12 9.81
N VAL A 117 -20.59 -10.13 10.92
CA VAL A 117 -21.99 -10.54 10.92
C VAL A 117 -22.88 -9.72 9.99
N ASN A 118 -22.49 -8.46 9.70
CA ASN A 118 -23.23 -7.54 8.85
C ASN A 118 -22.80 -7.60 7.37
N GLY A 119 -21.79 -8.40 7.04
CA GLY A 119 -21.28 -8.53 5.68
C GLY A 119 -19.77 -8.73 5.59
N ILE A 120 -19.33 -9.01 4.37
CA ILE A 120 -17.93 -9.27 4.04
C ILE A 120 -17.46 -8.19 3.07
N GLY A 121 -16.38 -7.49 3.41
CA GLY A 121 -15.84 -6.46 2.53
C GLY A 121 -14.90 -5.48 3.19
N PHE A 122 -15.17 -4.19 3.05
CA PHE A 122 -14.29 -3.12 3.50
C PHE A 122 -15.05 -2.09 4.34
N LYS A 123 -14.31 -1.27 5.10
CA LYS A 123 -14.91 -0.20 5.89
C LYS A 123 -15.61 0.82 5.01
N GLU A 124 -16.78 1.24 5.46
CA GLU A 124 -17.46 2.42 4.91
C GLU A 124 -16.69 3.70 5.25
N PHE A 125 -16.71 4.67 4.34
CA PHE A 125 -15.90 5.87 4.48
C PHE A 125 -16.19 6.63 5.78
N GLY A 126 -15.19 6.63 6.66
CA GLY A 126 -15.26 7.24 7.98
C GLY A 126 -16.30 6.66 8.92
N MET A 127 -16.88 5.50 8.63
CA MET A 127 -17.66 4.70 9.59
C MET A 127 -16.83 3.47 9.97
N PRO A 128 -15.93 3.58 10.97
CA PRO A 128 -14.94 2.53 11.27
C PRO A 128 -15.56 1.21 11.74
N LYS A 129 -16.80 1.25 12.25
CA LYS A 129 -17.58 0.11 12.73
C LYS A 129 -18.61 -0.38 11.71
N THR A 130 -18.49 0.01 10.46
CA THR A 130 -19.42 -0.41 9.40
C THR A 130 -18.65 -1.00 8.24
N VAL A 131 -19.10 -2.16 7.77
CA VAL A 131 -18.54 -2.85 6.60
C VAL A 131 -19.53 -2.74 5.46
N VAL A 132 -19.03 -2.28 4.30
CA VAL A 132 -19.74 -2.38 3.04
C VAL A 132 -19.63 -3.82 2.57
N ASN A 133 -20.77 -4.52 2.52
CA ASN A 133 -20.84 -5.87 1.97
C ASN A 133 -20.62 -5.81 0.45
N ILE A 134 -19.45 -6.27 0.00
CA ILE A 134 -19.07 -6.19 -1.41
C ILE A 134 -19.39 -7.47 -2.18
N ARG A 135 -19.49 -7.35 -3.50
CA ARG A 135 -19.65 -8.48 -4.42
C ARG A 135 -18.47 -8.59 -5.39
N GLU A 136 -17.80 -7.49 -5.64
CA GLU A 136 -16.65 -7.37 -6.53
C GLU A 136 -15.66 -6.33 -6.01
N CYS A 137 -14.44 -6.33 -6.53
CA CYS A 137 -13.45 -5.29 -6.28
C CYS A 137 -12.65 -5.03 -7.57
N PRO A 138 -13.09 -4.08 -8.42
CA PRO A 138 -12.45 -3.82 -9.72
C PRO A 138 -11.00 -3.31 -9.67
N ILE A 139 -10.49 -2.90 -8.51
CA ILE A 139 -9.07 -2.57 -8.35
C ILE A 139 -8.21 -3.80 -7.99
N PHE A 140 -8.81 -4.83 -7.40
CA PHE A 140 -8.13 -6.05 -6.93
C PHE A 140 -8.14 -7.13 -8.00
N SER A 141 -9.27 -7.79 -8.21
CA SER A 141 -9.32 -8.97 -9.07
C SER A 141 -10.71 -9.23 -9.61
N GLU A 142 -10.78 -9.67 -10.88
CA GLU A 142 -12.00 -10.20 -11.50
C GLU A 142 -12.47 -11.47 -10.79
N ARG A 143 -11.58 -12.18 -10.08
CA ARG A 143 -11.88 -13.37 -9.29
C ARG A 143 -12.47 -13.06 -7.91
N THR A 144 -12.64 -11.78 -7.54
CA THR A 144 -13.22 -11.40 -6.23
C THR A 144 -14.54 -12.11 -5.92
N PRO A 145 -15.54 -12.20 -6.84
CA PRO A 145 -16.77 -12.93 -6.56
C PRO A 145 -16.53 -14.41 -6.20
N LYS A 146 -15.56 -15.07 -6.85
CA LYS A 146 -15.18 -16.46 -6.56
C LYS A 146 -14.61 -16.58 -5.14
N TYR A 147 -13.74 -15.67 -4.73
CA TYR A 147 -13.15 -15.68 -3.37
C TYR A 147 -14.21 -15.47 -2.28
N LEU A 148 -15.14 -14.54 -2.51
CA LEU A 148 -16.21 -14.26 -1.56
C LEU A 148 -17.23 -15.40 -1.49
N LYS A 149 -17.50 -16.09 -2.61
CA LYS A 149 -18.34 -17.29 -2.62
C LYS A 149 -17.69 -18.41 -1.82
N ALA A 150 -16.43 -18.73 -2.11
CA ALA A 150 -15.67 -19.77 -1.39
C ALA A 150 -15.65 -19.52 0.12
N LEU A 151 -15.41 -18.28 0.54
CA LEU A 151 -15.48 -17.91 1.95
C LEU A 151 -16.87 -18.14 2.57
N LYS A 152 -17.95 -17.77 1.87
CA LYS A 152 -19.31 -17.98 2.38
C LYS A 152 -19.65 -19.46 2.53
N ASP A 153 -19.24 -20.28 1.56
CA ASP A 153 -19.42 -21.73 1.61
C ASP A 153 -18.63 -22.32 2.81
N PHE A 154 -17.36 -21.93 2.97
CA PHE A 154 -16.53 -22.31 4.12
C PHE A 154 -17.13 -21.92 5.47
N LEU A 155 -17.63 -20.68 5.61
CA LEU A 155 -18.24 -20.22 6.87
C LEU A 155 -19.52 -21.00 7.21
N ARG A 156 -20.30 -21.40 6.21
CA ARG A 156 -21.51 -22.22 6.39
C ARG A 156 -21.17 -23.62 6.89
N GLU A 157 -20.13 -24.24 6.37
CA GLU A 157 -19.73 -25.61 6.73
C GLU A 157 -19.01 -25.66 8.09
N SER A 158 -18.18 -24.67 8.39
CA SER A 158 -17.38 -24.64 9.62
C SER A 158 -18.13 -24.16 10.86
N ASN A 159 -19.30 -23.55 10.70
CA ASN A 159 -20.06 -22.86 11.76
C ASN A 159 -19.24 -21.80 12.54
N LEU A 160 -18.18 -21.27 11.92
CA LEU A 160 -17.35 -20.20 12.50
C LEU A 160 -18.14 -18.90 12.60
N LYS A 161 -18.06 -18.23 13.75
CA LYS A 161 -18.75 -16.97 13.99
C LYS A 161 -17.95 -15.81 13.37
N PRO A 162 -18.53 -15.04 12.42
CA PRO A 162 -17.93 -13.80 11.93
C PRO A 162 -17.69 -12.78 13.06
N TRP A 163 -16.72 -11.88 12.86
CA TRP A 163 -16.42 -10.84 13.83
C TRP A 163 -17.58 -9.84 14.01
N ASN A 164 -17.88 -9.51 15.26
CA ASN A 164 -18.87 -8.51 15.68
C ASN A 164 -18.20 -7.40 16.51
N TRP A 165 -17.16 -6.78 15.97
CA TRP A 165 -16.41 -5.62 16.54
C TRP A 165 -15.75 -5.82 17.91
N ARG A 166 -16.01 -6.92 18.61
CA ARG A 166 -15.51 -7.26 19.94
C ARG A 166 -15.18 -8.75 20.13
N GLU A 167 -15.88 -9.60 19.39
CA GLU A 167 -15.88 -11.05 19.50
C GLU A 167 -16.19 -11.70 18.14
N GLY A 168 -15.92 -12.99 18.03
CA GLY A 168 -16.06 -13.78 16.80
C GLY A 168 -14.81 -14.61 16.56
N ASP A 169 -14.97 -15.69 15.82
CA ASP A 169 -13.91 -16.67 15.58
C ASP A 169 -13.03 -16.27 14.40
N VAL A 170 -13.58 -15.55 13.42
CA VAL A 170 -12.91 -15.20 12.16
C VAL A 170 -13.10 -13.73 11.81
N HIS A 171 -12.00 -13.07 11.42
CA HIS A 171 -11.95 -11.62 11.29
C HIS A 171 -11.57 -11.16 9.87
N TYR A 172 -10.64 -11.83 9.20
CA TYR A 172 -10.26 -11.46 7.84
C TYR A 172 -10.06 -12.66 6.92
N LEU A 173 -10.38 -12.44 5.65
CA LEU A 173 -9.84 -13.20 4.53
C LEU A 173 -8.80 -12.31 3.84
N GLN A 174 -7.53 -12.72 3.90
CA GLN A 174 -6.49 -12.14 3.07
C GLN A 174 -6.35 -12.99 1.80
N VAL A 175 -6.33 -12.34 0.64
CA VAL A 175 -6.02 -12.97 -0.65
C VAL A 175 -4.88 -12.21 -1.30
N ARG A 176 -3.86 -12.94 -1.76
CA ARG A 176 -2.77 -12.40 -2.59
C ARG A 176 -2.76 -13.10 -3.95
N GLU A 177 -2.39 -12.36 -4.99
CA GLU A 177 -2.26 -12.86 -6.36
C GLU A 177 -0.92 -12.43 -6.95
N GLY A 178 -0.14 -13.36 -7.48
CA GLY A 178 0.93 -13.04 -8.41
C GLY A 178 0.33 -12.64 -9.74
N LYS A 179 0.39 -11.35 -10.10
CA LYS A 179 -0.26 -10.82 -11.30
C LYS A 179 0.36 -11.33 -12.59
N PHE A 180 1.65 -11.68 -12.57
CA PHE A 180 2.38 -12.20 -13.73
C PHE A 180 2.62 -13.71 -13.69
N THR A 181 2.27 -14.37 -12.59
CA THR A 181 2.38 -15.84 -12.42
C THR A 181 1.02 -16.53 -12.37
N GLY A 182 -0.03 -15.82 -11.95
CA GLY A 182 -1.35 -16.38 -11.71
C GLY A 182 -1.51 -17.09 -10.36
N GLU A 183 -0.42 -17.23 -9.57
CA GLU A 183 -0.44 -17.92 -8.29
C GLU A 183 -1.30 -17.17 -7.26
N VAL A 184 -2.06 -17.90 -6.44
CA VAL A 184 -3.03 -17.37 -5.48
C VAL A 184 -2.76 -17.91 -4.09
N MET A 185 -2.67 -17.00 -3.13
CA MET A 185 -2.60 -17.32 -1.71
C MET A 185 -3.89 -16.88 -1.02
N VAL A 186 -4.44 -17.76 -0.19
CA VAL A 186 -5.57 -17.50 0.70
C VAL A 186 -5.09 -17.64 2.14
N ASN A 187 -5.42 -16.68 3.00
CA ASN A 187 -5.12 -16.74 4.42
C ASN A 187 -6.35 -16.32 5.24
N ILE A 188 -6.87 -17.25 6.04
CA ILE A 188 -7.95 -16.97 6.99
C ILE A 188 -7.33 -16.52 8.31
N ILE A 189 -7.68 -15.32 8.77
CA ILE A 189 -7.20 -14.76 10.03
C ILE A 189 -8.31 -14.86 11.07
N ALA A 190 -8.04 -15.61 12.13
CA ALA A 190 -9.02 -16.08 13.09
C ALA A 190 -8.52 -15.97 14.53
N HIS A 191 -9.44 -15.81 15.48
CA HIS A 191 -9.17 -15.76 16.92
C HIS A 191 -9.19 -17.15 17.58
N VAL A 192 -9.46 -18.21 16.81
CA VAL A 192 -9.47 -19.60 17.26
C VAL A 192 -8.37 -20.42 16.58
N PRO A 193 -7.88 -21.50 17.22
CA PRO A 193 -6.93 -22.42 16.60
C PRO A 193 -7.47 -23.09 15.33
N LEU A 194 -6.56 -23.57 14.48
CA LEU A 194 -6.91 -24.29 13.26
C LEU A 194 -7.51 -25.67 13.58
N ASN A 195 -8.79 -25.86 13.26
CA ASN A 195 -9.51 -27.15 13.34
C ASN A 195 -10.33 -27.47 12.06
N TYR A 196 -10.11 -26.72 10.97
CA TYR A 196 -10.99 -26.70 9.79
C TYR A 196 -10.27 -27.01 8.48
N ARG A 197 -9.23 -27.84 8.53
CA ARG A 197 -8.35 -28.12 7.38
C ARG A 197 -9.12 -28.62 6.17
N GLU A 198 -9.98 -29.63 6.32
CA GLU A 198 -10.72 -30.23 5.20
C GLU A 198 -11.66 -29.23 4.53
N ALA A 199 -12.48 -28.52 5.30
CA ALA A 199 -13.38 -27.49 4.78
C ALA A 199 -12.63 -26.33 4.07
N LEU A 200 -11.45 -25.93 4.57
CA LEU A 200 -10.61 -24.94 3.88
C LEU A 200 -10.12 -25.45 2.52
N MET A 201 -9.68 -26.72 2.48
CA MET A 201 -9.17 -27.34 1.27
C MET A 201 -10.25 -27.45 0.19
N GLU A 202 -11.47 -27.84 0.58
CA GLU A 202 -12.59 -27.93 -0.33
C GLU A 202 -13.01 -26.55 -0.87
N ALA A 203 -13.21 -25.58 0.03
CA ALA A 203 -13.66 -24.25 -0.35
C ALA A 203 -12.65 -23.48 -1.22
N PHE A 204 -11.34 -23.64 -0.96
CA PHE A 204 -10.27 -22.89 -1.61
C PHE A 204 -9.37 -23.77 -2.48
N ASN A 205 -9.89 -24.87 -3.05
CA ASN A 205 -9.16 -25.81 -3.91
C ASN A 205 -8.45 -25.21 -5.15
N PHE A 206 -8.76 -23.95 -5.48
CA PHE A 206 -8.15 -23.21 -6.58
C PHE A 206 -6.90 -22.41 -6.17
N ALA A 207 -6.56 -22.38 -4.87
CA ALA A 207 -5.44 -21.61 -4.34
C ALA A 207 -4.17 -22.47 -4.30
N ASP A 208 -3.06 -21.87 -4.71
CA ASP A 208 -1.74 -22.50 -4.67
C ASP A 208 -1.16 -22.54 -3.25
N SER A 209 -1.67 -21.70 -2.35
CA SER A 209 -1.26 -21.61 -0.95
C SER A 209 -2.45 -21.26 -0.05
N ILE A 210 -2.68 -22.08 0.98
CA ILE A 210 -3.75 -21.87 1.97
C ILE A 210 -3.14 -21.78 3.35
N TYR A 211 -3.43 -20.68 4.05
CA TYR A 211 -2.95 -20.37 5.39
C TYR A 211 -4.09 -20.15 6.39
N TRP A 212 -3.80 -20.45 7.64
CA TRP A 212 -4.59 -20.06 8.79
C TRP A 212 -3.72 -19.23 9.73
N SER A 213 -4.13 -18.00 10.04
CA SER A 213 -3.39 -17.12 10.94
C SER A 213 -4.12 -16.93 12.25
N LEU A 214 -3.52 -17.40 13.35
CA LEU A 214 -4.06 -17.20 14.69
C LEU A 214 -3.80 -15.76 15.15
N LYS A 215 -4.88 -15.01 15.39
CA LYS A 215 -4.85 -13.62 15.88
C LYS A 215 -5.21 -13.58 17.37
N ALA A 216 -4.19 -13.39 18.21
CA ALA A 216 -4.37 -13.35 19.66
C ALA A 216 -4.96 -12.02 20.18
N ASP A 217 -4.63 -10.90 19.52
CA ASP A 217 -5.09 -9.56 19.94
C ASP A 217 -6.39 -9.13 19.25
N LYS A 218 -7.10 -8.15 19.82
CA LYS A 218 -8.34 -7.60 19.25
C LYS A 218 -8.11 -6.38 18.34
N LYS A 219 -6.88 -6.11 17.89
CA LYS A 219 -6.60 -4.95 17.03
C LYS A 219 -7.25 -5.14 15.68
N ASP A 220 -7.69 -4.03 15.12
CA ASP A 220 -8.38 -3.96 13.84
C ASP A 220 -7.35 -3.91 12.70
N ASP A 221 -6.60 -5.00 12.56
CA ASP A 221 -5.61 -5.23 11.51
C ASP A 221 -5.56 -6.72 11.06
N PRO A 222 -5.21 -6.99 9.80
CA PRO A 222 -5.18 -8.35 9.25
C PRO A 222 -3.84 -9.05 9.58
N ARG A 223 -3.49 -9.14 10.87
CA ARG A 223 -2.28 -9.81 11.34
C ARG A 223 -2.59 -10.92 12.32
N GLY A 224 -1.87 -12.03 12.17
CA GLY A 224 -1.86 -13.17 13.08
C GLY A 224 -0.61 -14.01 12.83
N PHE A 225 -0.45 -15.08 13.62
CA PHE A 225 0.62 -16.06 13.47
C PHE A 225 0.23 -17.08 12.40
N PRO A 226 0.85 -17.05 11.21
CA PRO A 226 0.44 -17.89 10.09
C PRO A 226 0.88 -19.34 10.26
N THR A 227 0.01 -20.27 9.92
CA THR A 227 0.25 -21.71 9.81
C THR A 227 -0.15 -22.15 8.41
N LEU A 228 0.78 -22.78 7.69
CA LEU A 228 0.50 -23.34 6.38
C LEU A 228 -0.48 -24.52 6.53
N VAL A 229 -1.59 -24.46 5.81
CA VAL A 229 -2.61 -25.51 5.78
C VAL A 229 -2.35 -26.42 4.58
N LEU A 230 -2.25 -25.87 3.37
CA LEU A 230 -2.05 -26.66 2.16
C LEU A 230 -1.29 -25.85 1.11
N GLY A 231 -0.57 -26.57 0.24
CA GLY A 231 0.06 -26.01 -0.94
C GLY A 231 1.44 -25.46 -0.64
N ASN A 232 1.83 -24.44 -1.39
CA ASN A 232 3.14 -23.82 -1.27
C ASN A 232 3.19 -22.89 -0.06
N GLU A 233 4.34 -22.85 0.62
CA GLU A 233 4.62 -21.89 1.70
C GLU A 233 4.55 -20.42 1.22
N VAL A 234 4.92 -20.21 -0.04
CA VAL A 234 5.00 -18.89 -0.66
C VAL A 234 4.31 -18.93 -2.01
N ILE A 235 3.79 -17.79 -2.45
CA ILE A 235 3.48 -17.57 -3.86
C ILE A 235 4.57 -16.72 -4.50
N ARG A 236 4.66 -16.79 -5.81
CA ARG A 236 5.65 -16.07 -6.62
C ARG A 236 4.99 -14.91 -7.35
N GLU A 237 5.69 -13.79 -7.43
CA GLU A 237 5.41 -12.71 -8.38
C GLU A 237 6.64 -12.46 -9.24
N LYS A 238 6.45 -12.12 -10.52
CA LYS A 238 7.56 -11.88 -11.44
C LYS A 238 7.52 -10.47 -12.02
N VAL A 239 8.52 -9.64 -11.69
CA VAL A 239 8.62 -8.26 -12.19
C VAL A 239 10.06 -7.97 -12.63
N GLU A 240 10.22 -7.33 -13.81
CA GLU A 240 11.55 -7.04 -14.40
C GLU A 240 12.48 -8.27 -14.46
N GLY A 241 11.87 -9.44 -14.70
CA GLY A 241 12.55 -10.73 -14.77
C GLY A 241 13.13 -11.21 -13.43
N ILE A 242 12.66 -10.69 -12.31
CA ILE A 242 13.00 -11.16 -10.95
C ILE A 242 11.76 -11.83 -10.37
N THR A 243 11.95 -13.01 -9.80
CA THR A 243 10.92 -13.75 -9.08
C THR A 243 11.01 -13.41 -7.59
N TYR A 244 9.96 -12.80 -7.04
CA TYR A 244 9.86 -12.48 -5.62
C TYR A 244 9.00 -13.53 -4.91
N LEU A 245 9.50 -14.05 -3.79
CA LEU A 245 8.75 -14.98 -2.93
C LEU A 245 7.92 -14.20 -1.91
N ILE A 246 6.62 -14.48 -1.88
CA ILE A 246 5.64 -13.75 -1.09
C ILE A 246 5.00 -14.70 -0.07
N HIS A 247 5.29 -14.43 1.20
CA HIS A 247 4.68 -15.07 2.37
C HIS A 247 3.49 -14.22 2.90
N PRO A 248 2.48 -14.77 3.61
CA PRO A 248 1.35 -13.99 4.12
C PRO A 248 1.74 -12.84 5.06
N SER A 249 2.84 -12.97 5.80
CA SER A 249 3.29 -12.00 6.80
C SER A 249 4.18 -10.87 6.26
N VAL A 250 4.65 -10.95 5.00
CA VAL A 250 5.62 -9.98 4.45
C VAL A 250 4.93 -8.92 3.60
N PHE A 251 5.52 -7.74 3.52
CA PHE A 251 5.06 -6.69 2.60
C PHE A 251 5.59 -6.93 1.18
N PHE A 252 4.76 -6.64 0.19
CA PHE A 252 5.16 -6.52 -1.21
C PHE A 252 4.38 -5.36 -1.82
N GLN A 253 4.98 -4.69 -2.81
CA GLN A 253 4.38 -3.54 -3.45
C GLN A 253 3.03 -3.90 -4.07
N THR A 254 1.97 -3.17 -3.71
CA THR A 254 0.60 -3.65 -3.98
C THR A 254 0.18 -3.60 -5.45
N ASN A 255 0.96 -2.92 -6.30
CA ASN A 255 0.71 -2.76 -7.72
C ASN A 255 1.89 -3.30 -8.53
N SER A 256 1.81 -4.57 -8.94
CA SER A 256 2.87 -5.24 -9.71
C SER A 256 3.12 -4.57 -11.06
N TYR A 257 2.11 -3.92 -11.65
CA TYR A 257 2.22 -3.25 -12.94
C TYR A 257 2.96 -1.91 -12.86
N ALA A 258 2.80 -1.17 -11.76
CA ALA A 258 3.51 0.10 -11.53
C ALA A 258 4.90 -0.11 -10.88
N LEU A 259 5.17 -1.27 -10.29
CA LEU A 259 6.45 -1.58 -9.66
C LEU A 259 7.67 -1.31 -10.57
N PRO A 260 7.69 -1.68 -11.88
CA PRO A 260 8.78 -1.30 -12.78
C PRO A 260 9.10 0.19 -12.81
N LEU A 261 8.10 1.06 -12.68
CA LEU A 261 8.30 2.51 -12.69
C LEU A 261 9.02 2.97 -11.42
N LEU A 262 8.68 2.39 -10.27
CA LEU A 262 9.37 2.65 -9.01
C LEU A 262 10.82 2.17 -9.08
N LEU A 263 11.04 0.93 -9.49
CA LEU A 263 12.37 0.31 -9.62
C LEU A 263 13.31 1.14 -10.50
N LYS A 264 12.84 1.50 -11.71
CA LYS A 264 13.63 2.31 -12.66
C LYS A 264 13.88 3.74 -12.17
N SER A 265 12.96 4.30 -11.37
CA SER A 265 13.14 5.64 -10.80
C SER A 265 14.19 5.65 -9.69
N VAL A 266 14.24 4.60 -8.86
CA VAL A 266 15.31 4.42 -7.86
C VAL A 266 16.65 4.19 -8.56
N GLU A 267 16.73 3.29 -9.53
CA GLU A 267 17.95 3.03 -10.32
C GLU A 267 18.48 4.30 -11.00
N LYS A 268 17.60 5.13 -11.60
CA LYS A 268 17.98 6.42 -12.21
C LYS A 268 18.74 7.32 -11.22
N PHE A 269 18.40 7.27 -9.93
CA PHE A 269 18.96 8.15 -8.92
C PHE A 269 20.13 7.54 -8.13
N CYS A 270 20.41 6.25 -8.31
CA CYS A 270 21.58 5.63 -7.72
C CYS A 270 22.86 6.19 -8.36
N GLU A 271 23.83 6.49 -7.50
CA GLU A 271 25.18 6.86 -7.89
C GLU A 271 26.18 5.87 -7.28
N GLY A 272 27.28 5.63 -7.99
CA GLY A 272 28.28 4.64 -7.60
C GLY A 272 27.82 3.19 -7.83
N SER A 273 28.53 2.25 -7.24
CA SER A 273 28.23 0.82 -7.28
C SER A 273 27.75 0.26 -5.93
N LYS A 274 28.12 0.87 -4.79
CA LYS A 274 27.76 0.38 -3.45
C LYS A 274 26.50 1.05 -2.89
N VAL A 275 25.47 0.25 -2.66
CA VAL A 275 24.15 0.72 -2.22
C VAL A 275 23.73 0.08 -0.90
N LEU A 276 23.31 0.91 0.05
CA LEU A 276 22.66 0.48 1.29
C LEU A 276 21.16 0.72 1.19
N ASP A 277 20.35 -0.34 1.30
CA ASP A 277 18.89 -0.30 1.27
C ASP A 277 18.32 -0.55 2.68
N LEU A 278 17.88 0.51 3.35
CA LEU A 278 17.29 0.43 4.68
C LEU A 278 15.78 0.27 4.59
N TYR A 279 15.23 -0.56 5.48
CA TYR A 279 13.82 -1.01 5.42
C TYR A 279 13.54 -1.83 4.15
N SER A 280 14.52 -2.65 3.75
CA SER A 280 14.54 -3.36 2.46
C SER A 280 13.38 -4.36 2.27
N GLY A 281 12.66 -4.74 3.34
CA GLY A 281 11.55 -5.69 3.26
C GLY A 281 12.01 -7.02 2.69
N ILE A 282 11.34 -7.49 1.63
CA ILE A 282 11.73 -8.72 0.90
C ILE A 282 12.83 -8.49 -0.13
N GLY A 283 13.52 -7.35 -0.08
CA GLY A 283 14.59 -6.98 -1.02
C GLY A 283 14.07 -6.50 -2.38
N THR A 284 12.89 -5.86 -2.43
CA THR A 284 12.28 -5.48 -3.73
C THR A 284 13.19 -4.57 -4.55
N LEU A 285 13.71 -3.50 -3.94
CA LEU A 285 14.68 -2.60 -4.56
C LEU A 285 16.07 -3.25 -4.64
N SER A 286 16.50 -3.90 -3.55
CA SER A 286 17.84 -4.46 -3.44
C SER A 286 18.14 -5.54 -4.47
N LEU A 287 17.23 -6.48 -4.69
CA LEU A 287 17.37 -7.53 -5.71
C LEU A 287 17.38 -6.94 -7.13
N TYR A 288 16.56 -5.91 -7.37
CA TYR A 288 16.53 -5.24 -8.66
C TYR A 288 17.86 -4.56 -8.98
N LEU A 289 18.38 -3.76 -8.05
CA LEU A 289 19.66 -3.09 -8.21
C LEU A 289 20.82 -4.10 -8.30
N ALA A 290 20.83 -5.14 -7.48
CA ALA A 290 21.87 -6.18 -7.56
C ALA A 290 21.87 -6.88 -8.94
N LYS A 291 20.70 -7.15 -9.52
CA LYS A 291 20.59 -7.67 -10.91
C LYS A 291 21.11 -6.69 -11.97
N ARG A 292 21.12 -5.39 -11.68
CA ARG A 292 21.67 -4.33 -12.53
C ARG A 292 23.18 -4.10 -12.32
N GLY A 293 23.81 -4.87 -11.44
CA GLY A 293 25.27 -4.83 -11.22
C GLY A 293 25.72 -4.00 -10.02
N PHE A 294 24.80 -3.52 -9.19
CA PHE A 294 25.15 -2.83 -7.94
C PHE A 294 25.55 -3.84 -6.84
N GLU A 295 26.50 -3.47 -5.98
CA GLU A 295 26.81 -4.17 -4.73
C GLU A 295 25.83 -3.68 -3.66
N VAL A 296 24.83 -4.50 -3.33
CA VAL A 296 23.72 -4.07 -2.46
C VAL A 296 23.70 -4.80 -1.12
N THR A 297 23.58 -4.02 -0.05
CA THR A 297 23.26 -4.49 1.30
C THR A 297 21.87 -4.01 1.70
N GLY A 298 20.95 -4.93 1.97
CA GLY A 298 19.63 -4.67 2.53
C GLY A 298 19.58 -4.90 4.04
N VAL A 299 18.98 -3.97 4.79
CA VAL A 299 18.72 -4.10 6.23
C VAL A 299 17.21 -4.12 6.49
N GLU A 300 16.74 -5.11 7.22
CA GLU A 300 15.32 -5.28 7.54
C GLU A 300 15.15 -5.91 8.94
N VAL A 301 14.19 -5.41 9.72
CA VAL A 301 13.96 -5.87 11.10
C VAL A 301 13.18 -7.19 11.14
N ASN A 302 12.30 -7.40 10.16
CA ASN A 302 11.46 -8.58 10.05
C ASN A 302 12.25 -9.77 9.48
N GLY A 303 12.54 -10.76 10.33
CA GLY A 303 13.29 -11.96 9.93
C GLY A 303 12.67 -12.74 8.77
N THR A 304 11.34 -12.87 8.72
CA THR A 304 10.67 -13.54 7.57
C THR A 304 10.90 -12.79 6.26
N SER A 305 10.93 -11.45 6.29
CA SER A 305 11.20 -10.65 5.09
C SER A 305 12.64 -10.81 4.62
N VAL A 306 13.60 -10.84 5.54
CA VAL A 306 15.02 -11.15 5.25
C VAL A 306 15.16 -12.56 4.66
N GLU A 307 14.46 -13.55 5.21
CA GLU A 307 14.46 -14.91 4.68
C GLU A 307 13.90 -14.96 3.25
N MET A 308 12.77 -14.28 2.99
CA MET A 308 12.20 -14.18 1.65
C MET A 308 13.16 -13.47 0.68
N ALA A 309 13.88 -12.44 1.13
CA ALA A 309 14.85 -11.74 0.34
C ALA A 309 16.02 -12.65 -0.07
N LYS A 310 16.59 -13.40 0.89
CA LYS A 310 17.66 -14.37 0.64
C LYS A 310 17.25 -15.50 -0.30
N ARG A 311 16.08 -16.12 -0.04
CA ARG A 311 15.52 -17.16 -0.91
C ARG A 311 15.21 -16.62 -2.31
N SER A 312 14.71 -15.39 -2.42
CA SER A 312 14.49 -14.73 -3.71
C SER A 312 15.83 -14.44 -4.42
N ALA A 313 16.88 -14.03 -3.71
CA ALA A 313 18.21 -13.84 -4.29
C ALA A 313 18.73 -15.15 -4.91
N GLU A 314 18.64 -16.25 -4.15
CA GLU A 314 19.10 -17.58 -4.56
C GLU A 314 18.40 -18.07 -5.84
N ILE A 315 17.06 -18.06 -5.88
CA ILE A 315 16.31 -18.57 -7.05
C ILE A 315 16.51 -17.72 -8.32
N ASN A 316 16.94 -16.46 -8.17
CA ASN A 316 17.26 -15.59 -9.30
C ASN A 316 18.76 -15.55 -9.61
N SER A 317 19.59 -16.28 -8.86
CA SER A 317 21.06 -16.23 -8.94
C SER A 317 21.61 -14.80 -8.85
N ILE A 318 21.05 -14.00 -7.94
CA ILE A 318 21.45 -12.61 -7.68
C ILE A 318 22.31 -12.57 -6.42
N ASN A 319 23.47 -11.91 -6.49
CA ASN A 319 24.32 -11.68 -5.33
C ASN A 319 23.92 -10.38 -4.62
N ALA A 320 23.30 -10.48 -3.44
CA ALA A 320 22.96 -9.35 -2.57
C ALA A 320 23.05 -9.77 -1.11
N THR A 321 23.47 -8.84 -0.24
CA THR A 321 23.60 -9.11 1.20
C THR A 321 22.35 -8.66 1.94
N PHE A 322 21.78 -9.50 2.81
CA PHE A 322 20.63 -9.14 3.65
C PHE A 322 20.92 -9.38 5.13
N ILE A 323 20.77 -8.32 5.92
CA ILE A 323 21.04 -8.29 7.36
C ILE A 323 19.73 -8.09 8.11
N GLN A 324 19.45 -8.99 9.07
CA GLN A 324 18.35 -8.79 9.99
C GLN A 324 18.78 -7.81 11.08
N GLY A 325 18.14 -6.64 11.13
CA GLY A 325 18.49 -5.60 12.09
C GLY A 325 17.61 -4.37 11.97
N LYS A 326 17.72 -3.46 12.95
CA LYS A 326 17.07 -2.15 12.85
C LYS A 326 17.88 -1.28 11.90
N ALA A 327 17.19 -0.54 11.03
CA ALA A 327 17.82 0.43 10.14
C ALA A 327 18.65 1.45 10.93
N GLU A 328 18.18 1.80 12.13
CA GLU A 328 18.83 2.76 13.02
C GLU A 328 20.19 2.30 13.55
N ASP A 329 20.47 1.00 13.51
CA ASP A 329 21.72 0.39 14.00
C ASP A 329 22.73 0.13 12.86
N ALA A 330 22.30 0.21 11.60
CA ALA A 330 23.13 -0.11 10.42
C ALA A 330 24.34 0.83 10.27
N GLU A 331 25.48 0.30 9.82
CA GLU A 331 26.64 1.11 9.43
C GLU A 331 26.36 1.82 8.10
N LEU A 332 26.59 3.14 8.05
CA LEU A 332 26.25 3.98 6.89
C LEU A 332 27.48 4.34 6.05
N GLU A 333 28.67 4.24 6.63
CA GLU A 333 29.93 4.53 5.96
C GLU A 333 30.30 3.44 4.94
N GLY A 334 31.03 3.81 3.88
CA GLY A 334 31.49 2.87 2.85
C GLY A 334 30.50 2.60 1.71
N TYR A 335 29.32 3.20 1.75
CA TYR A 335 28.34 3.19 0.66
C TYR A 335 28.36 4.50 -0.13
N GLU A 336 27.91 4.47 -1.38
CA GLU A 336 27.85 5.64 -2.26
C GLU A 336 26.41 6.17 -2.38
N THR A 337 25.43 5.25 -2.31
CA THR A 337 24.00 5.57 -2.25
C THR A 337 23.35 4.92 -1.04
N LEU A 338 22.56 5.70 -0.30
CA LEU A 338 21.66 5.23 0.75
C LEU A 338 20.21 5.33 0.27
N ILE A 339 19.46 4.24 0.34
CA ILE A 339 18.02 4.21 0.07
C ILE A 339 17.28 4.06 1.41
N VAL A 340 16.21 4.85 1.58
CA VAL A 340 15.29 4.73 2.71
C VAL A 340 13.85 4.67 2.21
N ASP A 341 13.12 3.61 2.56
CA ASP A 341 11.66 3.50 2.43
C ASP A 341 11.02 3.38 3.83
N PRO A 342 11.01 4.47 4.61
CA PRO A 342 10.64 4.38 6.01
C PRO A 342 9.14 4.08 6.20
N PRO A 343 8.76 3.52 7.37
CA PRO A 343 7.35 3.38 7.70
C PRO A 343 6.65 4.73 7.71
N ARG A 344 5.30 4.75 7.73
CA ARG A 344 4.48 5.99 7.75
C ARG A 344 4.86 7.02 8.83
N LYS A 345 5.58 6.60 9.89
CA LYS A 345 6.09 7.46 10.96
C LYS A 345 7.38 8.22 10.60
N GLY A 346 8.01 7.92 9.45
CA GLY A 346 9.26 8.49 8.94
C GLY A 346 10.51 8.11 9.73
N LEU A 347 11.61 8.81 9.43
CA LEU A 347 12.95 8.54 9.98
C LEU A 347 13.16 9.14 11.38
N LYS A 348 12.52 10.29 11.68
CA LYS A 348 12.66 10.98 12.97
C LYS A 348 14.14 11.28 13.28
N GLU A 349 14.58 10.99 14.51
CA GLU A 349 15.94 11.23 15.01
C GLU A 349 17.02 10.47 14.23
N PHE A 350 16.69 9.37 13.55
CA PHE A 350 17.64 8.66 12.69
C PHE A 350 18.17 9.55 11.54
N SER A 351 17.37 10.53 11.10
CA SER A 351 17.80 11.54 10.12
C SER A 351 19.07 12.27 10.54
N ARG A 352 19.29 12.51 11.84
CA ARG A 352 20.52 13.15 12.35
C ARG A 352 21.75 12.28 12.13
N ARG A 353 21.61 10.95 12.23
CA ARG A 353 22.70 10.01 11.95
C ARG A 353 23.03 10.03 10.47
N ILE A 354 22.03 10.07 9.59
CA ILE A 354 22.21 10.19 8.13
C ILE A 354 22.90 11.51 7.76
N VAL A 355 22.56 12.62 8.42
CA VAL A 355 23.26 13.91 8.24
C VAL A 355 24.75 13.78 8.54
N LYS A 356 25.12 13.09 9.64
CA LYS A 356 26.51 12.95 10.08
C LYS A 356 27.34 11.95 9.28
N LYS A 357 26.76 10.78 8.98
CA LYS A 357 27.48 9.59 8.47
C LYS A 357 26.96 9.07 7.12
N GLY A 358 25.85 9.62 6.62
CA GLY A 358 25.28 9.19 5.35
C GLY A 358 26.16 9.57 4.15
N PRO A 359 25.99 8.85 3.03
CA PRO A 359 26.81 9.03 1.83
C PRO A 359 26.43 10.29 1.04
N ASN A 360 27.08 10.52 -0.10
CA ASN A 360 26.80 11.70 -0.93
C ASN A 360 25.38 11.69 -1.51
N THR A 361 24.84 10.51 -1.81
CA THR A 361 23.52 10.37 -2.43
C THR A 361 22.55 9.60 -1.53
N LEU A 362 21.41 10.23 -1.24
CA LEU A 362 20.31 9.67 -0.45
C LEU A 362 19.04 9.64 -1.31
N ILE A 363 18.46 8.45 -1.47
CA ILE A 363 17.18 8.26 -2.15
C ILE A 363 16.11 8.00 -1.09
N TYR A 364 15.16 8.93 -0.97
CA TYR A 364 14.01 8.79 -0.08
C TYR A 364 12.81 8.32 -0.89
N VAL A 365 12.33 7.12 -0.63
CA VAL A 365 11.07 6.58 -1.16
C VAL A 365 9.97 6.83 -0.14
N SER A 366 8.82 7.38 -0.57
CA SER A 366 7.73 7.70 0.35
C SER A 366 6.35 7.70 -0.26
N CYS A 367 5.44 6.98 0.40
CA CYS A 367 4.01 7.10 0.19
C CYS A 367 3.35 8.27 0.97
N ASN A 368 4.13 9.05 1.75
CA ASN A 368 3.63 10.13 2.61
C ASN A 368 4.46 11.41 2.48
N PRO A 369 4.09 12.32 1.53
CA PRO A 369 4.81 13.56 1.28
C PRO A 369 4.94 14.47 2.52
N LEU A 370 3.94 14.49 3.40
CA LEU A 370 3.99 15.26 4.65
C LEU A 370 5.08 14.76 5.59
N ARG A 371 5.29 13.45 5.63
CA ARG A 371 6.32 12.88 6.51
C ARG A 371 7.71 13.15 5.96
N PHE A 372 7.90 12.97 4.65
CA PHE A 372 9.15 13.33 3.98
C PHE A 372 9.54 14.79 4.28
N ILE A 373 8.64 15.76 4.05
CA ILE A 373 9.01 17.18 4.19
C ILE A 373 9.34 17.55 5.65
N LEU A 374 8.74 16.87 6.63
CA LEU A 374 9.09 17.03 8.04
C LEU A 374 10.47 16.46 8.36
N ASP A 375 10.79 15.24 7.91
CA ASP A 375 12.14 14.67 8.07
C ASP A 375 13.20 15.55 7.36
N TYR A 376 12.86 16.07 6.17
CA TYR A 376 13.73 16.94 5.39
C TYR A 376 14.01 18.26 6.11
N ARG A 377 12.98 19.04 6.45
CA ARG A 377 13.13 20.38 7.04
C ARG A 377 13.72 20.36 8.45
N ASN A 378 13.43 19.32 9.23
CA ASN A 378 13.88 19.26 10.62
C ASN A 378 15.34 18.82 10.75
N TYR A 379 15.85 18.04 9.79
CA TYR A 379 17.17 17.41 9.92
C TYR A 379 17.91 17.34 8.58
N LEU A 380 17.37 16.66 7.56
CA LEU A 380 18.16 16.33 6.37
C LEU A 380 18.65 17.56 5.60
N SER A 381 17.90 18.68 5.64
CA SER A 381 18.27 19.92 4.97
C SER A 381 19.56 20.57 5.50
N GLU A 382 20.05 20.14 6.66
CA GLU A 382 21.34 20.58 7.23
C GLU A 382 22.53 20.15 6.36
N ALA A 383 22.47 18.96 5.76
CA ALA A 383 23.56 18.41 4.95
C ALA A 383 23.18 18.09 3.51
N TYR A 384 21.89 17.98 3.18
CA TYR A 384 21.42 17.59 1.85
C TYR A 384 20.56 18.68 1.20
N LYS A 385 20.61 18.75 -0.13
CA LYS A 385 19.67 19.49 -0.98
C LYS A 385 18.86 18.50 -1.82
N VAL A 386 17.62 18.86 -2.14
CA VAL A 386 16.81 18.13 -3.13
C VAL A 386 17.41 18.38 -4.51
N ASP A 387 17.75 17.30 -5.21
CA ASP A 387 18.33 17.31 -6.55
C ASP A 387 17.27 17.06 -7.63
N ASP A 388 16.51 15.98 -7.48
CA ASP A 388 15.44 15.58 -8.40
C ASP A 388 14.36 14.79 -7.66
N ALA A 389 13.15 14.69 -8.23
CA ALA A 389 12.06 13.90 -7.69
C ALA A 389 11.16 13.35 -8.80
N LEU A 390 10.71 12.12 -8.62
CA LEU A 390 9.75 11.44 -9.50
C LEU A 390 8.58 10.91 -8.68
N LEU A 391 7.37 11.06 -9.21
CA LEU A 391 6.16 10.52 -8.62
C LEU A 391 5.70 9.29 -9.41
N ILE A 392 5.22 8.26 -8.72
CA ILE A 392 4.69 7.05 -9.31
C ILE A 392 3.29 6.82 -8.74
N ASP A 393 2.31 6.70 -9.64
CA ASP A 393 0.97 6.30 -9.23
C ASP A 393 0.87 4.80 -8.94
N MET A 394 1.33 4.41 -7.75
CA MET A 394 1.16 3.05 -7.23
C MET A 394 -0.30 2.76 -6.81
N PHE A 395 -1.12 3.79 -6.61
CA PHE A 395 -2.46 3.68 -6.03
C PHE A 395 -3.52 4.45 -6.84
N PRO A 396 -3.81 4.03 -8.09
CA PRO A 396 -4.91 4.60 -8.88
C PRO A 396 -6.23 4.67 -8.11
N HIS A 397 -7.03 5.70 -8.36
CA HIS A 397 -8.32 5.97 -7.72
C HIS A 397 -8.26 6.38 -6.24
N THR A 398 -7.07 6.62 -5.70
CA THR A 398 -6.83 7.11 -4.35
C THR A 398 -5.98 8.40 -4.39
N PRO A 399 -5.99 9.22 -3.32
CA PRO A 399 -5.09 10.37 -3.23
C PRO A 399 -3.62 10.00 -2.94
N HIS A 400 -3.33 8.73 -2.63
CA HIS A 400 -1.98 8.32 -2.30
C HIS A 400 -1.07 8.35 -3.53
N ILE A 401 0.17 8.75 -3.32
CA ILE A 401 1.23 8.80 -4.32
C ILE A 401 2.48 8.19 -3.73
N GLU A 402 3.28 7.50 -4.56
CA GLU A 402 4.63 7.09 -4.21
C GLU A 402 5.61 8.10 -4.78
N ALA A 403 6.51 8.65 -3.97
CA ALA A 403 7.53 9.60 -4.41
C ALA A 403 8.92 8.98 -4.24
N VAL A 404 9.78 9.16 -5.24
CA VAL A 404 11.21 8.86 -5.17
C VAL A 404 11.94 10.19 -5.25
N ILE A 405 12.68 10.54 -4.21
CA ILE A 405 13.30 11.86 -4.07
C ILE A 405 14.80 11.66 -3.90
N LYS A 406 15.57 12.25 -4.83
CA LYS A 406 17.04 12.27 -4.76
C LYS A 406 17.49 13.47 -3.94
N LEU A 407 18.23 13.19 -2.89
CA LEU A 407 18.90 14.14 -2.04
C LEU A 407 20.41 13.99 -2.26
N VAL A 408 21.09 15.09 -2.53
CA VAL A 408 22.57 15.10 -2.65
C VAL A 408 23.17 15.96 -1.56
N ARG A 409 24.33 15.53 -1.05
CA ARG A 409 25.05 16.27 -0.02
C ARG A 409 25.50 17.64 -0.56
N ARG A 410 25.46 18.65 0.31
CA ARG A 410 25.82 20.03 -0.01
C ARG A 410 27.32 20.25 -0.14
#